data_AF-A0A7U7GAP8-F1
#
_entry.id   AF-A0A7U7GAP8-F1
#
_cell.length_a   1.000
_cell.length_b   1.000
_cell.length_c   1.000
_cell.angle_alpha   90.00
_cell.angle_beta   90.00
_cell.angle_gamma   90.00
#
_symmetry.space_group_name_H-M   'P 1'
#
loop_
_entity.id
_entity.type
_entity.pdbx_description
1 polymer ?
#
loop_
_entity_poly.entity_id
_entity_poly.type
_entity_poly.pdbx_seq_one_letter_code
_entity_poly.pdbx_strand_id
1 'polypeptide(L)'
;MKVGDDVLEELYRDLLKVDAEWSIHTPTGFTWWADPHAQHIDLLGEVGGPDDEVGVLVAVRTELLRELVLDDLAASALNSRLMAFASLTGPVYDPTTRTLSLSSLMAIHEDTRRWMPRLLSIAALLQINETRRLSPELATLLQAEIAASGPPQRGQRPEPDEMAEVVPRLLAPLGCQPSRWQDAEFADTLERYLQQPPALLATGEDNGFTVEFPYGDQTSLFQAMADQPHPAYGNGLFVLQSFPVGHLSNDEGIRLALALNAVELAERPFGYGLGSYCYQRNLLHFVSFFPNLTHSPGLLPNLYFAAAQRARALSIRLMQQDWTASTVDNSGPWWVPKPKQHHCTRKPS
;
A
#
# COMPACT_ATOMS: atom_id res chain seq x y z
N MET A 1 5.17 22.80 1.65
CA MET A 1 4.34 23.08 2.87
C MET A 1 2.82 23.13 2.62
N LYS A 2 2.25 24.03 1.80
CA LYS A 2 0.77 24.12 1.61
C LYS A 2 0.06 22.80 1.23
N VAL A 3 0.67 22.01 0.33
CA VAL A 3 0.10 20.73 -0.12
C VAL A 3 -0.04 19.72 1.03
N GLY A 4 0.93 19.65 1.94
CA GLY A 4 0.89 18.74 3.08
C GLY A 4 -0.22 19.10 4.06
N ASP A 5 -0.33 20.38 4.40
CA ASP A 5 -1.38 20.87 5.30
C ASP A 5 -2.78 20.66 4.69
N ASP A 6 -2.94 20.94 3.39
CA ASP A 6 -4.21 20.73 2.67
C ASP A 6 -4.60 19.24 2.66
N VAL A 7 -3.64 18.32 2.48
CA VAL A 7 -3.89 16.87 2.50
C VAL A 7 -4.26 16.37 3.90
N LEU A 8 -3.55 16.83 4.94
CA LEU A 8 -3.87 16.47 6.32
C LEU A 8 -5.28 16.96 6.70
N GLU A 9 -5.63 18.18 6.29
CA GLU A 9 -6.95 18.75 6.56
C GLU A 9 -8.06 18.00 5.81
N GLU A 10 -7.84 17.62 4.54
CA GLU A 10 -8.79 16.78 3.78
C GLU A 10 -8.98 15.41 4.46
N LEU A 11 -7.89 14.76 4.88
CA LEU A 11 -7.95 13.49 5.61
C LEU A 11 -8.71 13.65 6.92
N TYR A 12 -8.39 14.68 7.71
CA TYR A 12 -8.99 14.92 9.03
C TYR A 12 -10.48 15.27 8.91
N ARG A 13 -10.86 16.24 8.08
CA ARG A 13 -12.22 16.79 8.06
C ARG A 13 -13.17 16.09 7.10
N ASP A 14 -12.70 15.77 5.89
CA ASP A 14 -13.59 15.40 4.79
C ASP A 14 -13.68 13.89 4.61
N LEU A 15 -12.53 13.21 4.70
CA LEU A 15 -12.43 11.77 4.37
C LEU A 15 -12.63 10.88 5.59
N LEU A 16 -11.96 11.15 6.71
CA LEU A 16 -12.08 10.39 7.95
C LEU A 16 -13.03 11.03 8.95
N LYS A 17 -13.37 12.32 8.78
CA LYS A 17 -14.30 13.05 9.65
C LYS A 17 -13.96 12.88 11.14
N VAL A 18 -12.69 13.08 11.46
CA VAL A 18 -12.10 12.78 12.76
C VAL A 18 -12.76 13.62 13.86
N ASP A 19 -13.18 12.93 14.93
CA ASP A 19 -13.67 13.57 16.13
C ASP A 19 -12.55 14.29 16.88
N ALA A 20 -12.70 15.60 17.08
CA ALA A 20 -11.74 16.43 17.84
C ALA A 20 -11.56 15.95 19.29
N GLU A 21 -12.57 15.34 19.88
CA GLU A 21 -12.49 14.79 21.24
C GLU A 21 -11.65 13.52 21.34
N TRP A 22 -11.51 12.79 20.23
CA TRP A 22 -10.81 11.53 20.10
C TRP A 22 -9.57 11.64 19.23
N SER A 23 -9.00 12.85 19.14
CA SER A 23 -7.78 13.11 18.40
C SER A 23 -6.88 14.12 19.10
N ILE A 24 -5.60 14.06 18.74
CA ILE A 24 -4.56 14.96 19.21
C ILE A 24 -3.76 15.40 18.00
N HIS A 25 -3.68 16.70 17.76
CA HIS A 25 -2.80 17.25 16.74
C HIS A 25 -1.34 17.18 17.18
N THR A 26 -0.47 16.79 16.25
CA THR A 26 0.98 16.83 16.39
C THR A 26 1.53 17.92 15.47
N PRO A 27 2.80 18.33 15.59
CA PRO A 27 3.40 19.29 14.67
C PRO A 27 3.42 18.83 13.21
N THR A 28 3.32 17.53 12.96
CA THR A 28 3.44 16.90 11.64
C THR A 28 2.17 16.23 11.16
N GLY A 29 1.08 16.27 11.94
CA GLY A 29 -0.05 15.39 11.71
C GLY A 29 -1.05 15.35 12.85
N PHE A 30 -1.65 14.18 13.05
CA PHE A 30 -2.54 13.90 14.17
C PHE A 30 -2.56 12.42 14.52
N THR A 31 -2.82 12.14 15.79
CA THR A 31 -3.21 10.80 16.26
C THR A 31 -4.70 10.82 16.56
N TRP A 32 -5.42 9.78 16.19
CA TRP A 32 -6.83 9.63 16.54
C TRP A 32 -7.20 8.20 16.91
N TRP A 33 -8.30 8.07 17.64
CA TRP A 33 -8.82 6.81 18.17
C TRP A 33 -10.25 6.59 17.67
N ALA A 34 -10.35 6.02 16.48
CA ALA A 34 -11.62 5.53 15.92
C ALA A 34 -12.17 4.32 16.70
N ASP A 35 -11.26 3.57 17.34
CA ASP A 35 -11.52 2.34 18.09
C ASP A 35 -10.46 2.22 19.22
N PRO A 36 -10.10 1.06 19.82
CA PRO A 36 -9.17 1.06 20.95
C PRO A 36 -7.71 1.25 20.51
N HIS A 37 -7.39 1.31 19.21
CA HIS A 37 -6.02 1.44 18.72
C HIS A 37 -5.72 2.88 18.29
N ALA A 38 -4.53 3.37 18.61
CA ALA A 38 -4.05 4.66 18.12
C ALA A 38 -3.74 4.56 16.62
N GLN A 39 -4.35 5.43 15.81
CA GLN A 39 -3.97 5.64 14.42
C GLN A 39 -3.29 7.01 14.28
N HIS A 40 -2.10 7.00 13.70
CA HIS A 40 -1.26 8.17 13.45
C HIS A 40 -1.29 8.49 11.95
N ILE A 41 -1.51 9.75 11.63
CA ILE A 41 -1.47 10.27 10.26
C ILE A 41 -0.51 11.45 10.24
N ASP A 42 0.66 11.25 9.62
CA ASP A 42 1.80 12.15 9.73
C ASP A 42 2.41 12.48 8.36
N LEU A 43 2.93 13.70 8.25
CA LEU A 43 3.85 14.13 7.20
C LEU A 43 5.27 13.74 7.60
N LEU A 44 5.91 12.87 6.82
CA LEU A 44 7.29 12.43 7.08
C LEU A 44 8.34 13.36 6.45
N GLY A 45 7.95 14.14 5.45
CA GLY A 45 8.84 15.09 4.77
C GLY A 45 8.41 15.38 3.34
N GLU A 46 9.28 16.10 2.64
CA GLU A 46 9.11 16.42 1.22
C GLU A 46 9.80 15.36 0.35
N VAL A 47 9.26 15.13 -0.84
CA VAL A 47 9.82 14.20 -1.83
C VAL A 47 9.83 14.87 -3.19
N GLY A 48 10.92 14.67 -3.94
CA GLY A 48 11.01 15.14 -5.32
C GLY A 48 10.13 14.29 -6.24
N GLY A 49 9.33 14.97 -7.04
CA GLY A 49 8.53 14.43 -8.13
C GLY A 49 9.18 14.65 -9.50
N PRO A 50 8.48 14.28 -10.57
CA PRO A 50 8.88 14.63 -11.94
C PRO A 50 8.97 16.16 -12.10
N ASP A 51 9.83 16.64 -13.01
CA ASP A 51 9.96 18.08 -13.34
C ASP A 51 10.27 18.99 -12.14
N ASP A 52 11.04 18.49 -11.16
CA ASP A 52 11.38 19.20 -9.92
C ASP A 52 10.14 19.60 -9.07
N GLU A 53 9.00 18.93 -9.28
CA GLU A 53 7.81 19.09 -8.44
C GLU A 53 8.11 18.64 -7.00
N VAL A 54 7.61 19.36 -6.01
CA VAL A 54 7.76 18.98 -4.60
C VAL A 54 6.47 18.33 -4.13
N GLY A 55 6.53 17.03 -3.84
CA GLY A 55 5.49 16.28 -3.16
C GLY A 55 5.74 16.17 -1.66
N VAL A 56 4.81 15.52 -0.97
CA VAL A 56 4.89 15.20 0.47
C VAL A 56 4.73 13.71 0.70
N LEU A 57 5.42 13.19 1.71
CA LEU A 57 5.24 11.83 2.21
C LEU A 57 4.20 11.83 3.33
N VAL A 58 3.09 11.13 3.11
CA VAL A 58 2.01 10.98 4.10
C VAL A 58 1.94 9.53 4.55
N ALA A 59 2.15 9.32 5.85
CA ALA A 59 2.09 8.01 6.49
C ALA A 59 0.77 7.85 7.24
N VAL A 60 0.20 6.65 7.16
CA VAL A 60 -0.88 6.20 8.06
C VAL A 60 -0.40 4.97 8.79
N ARG A 61 -0.42 5.01 10.12
CA ARG A 61 0.05 3.93 10.98
C ARG A 61 -0.94 3.65 12.09
N THR A 62 -1.40 2.42 12.23
CA THR A 62 -2.25 1.98 13.34
C THR A 62 -1.52 0.98 14.21
N GLU A 63 -1.40 1.26 15.50
CA GLU A 63 -0.74 0.37 16.45
C GLU A 63 -1.54 -0.93 16.61
N LEU A 64 -0.88 -2.08 16.48
CA LEU A 64 -1.51 -3.41 16.51
C LEU A 64 -1.15 -4.16 17.79
N LEU A 65 0.15 -4.34 18.06
CA LEU A 65 0.67 -5.02 19.25
C LEU A 65 1.79 -4.20 19.89
N ARG A 66 1.97 -4.37 21.20
CA ARG A 66 3.11 -3.85 21.97
C ARG A 66 3.75 -4.95 22.80
N GLU A 67 4.94 -4.69 23.33
CA GLU A 67 5.75 -5.69 24.04
C GLU A 67 6.04 -6.94 23.20
N LEU A 68 6.01 -6.84 21.88
CA LEU A 68 6.32 -7.96 21.00
C LEU A 68 7.82 -8.27 21.03
N VAL A 69 8.18 -9.56 21.05
CA VAL A 69 9.55 -10.00 20.72
C VAL A 69 9.51 -10.55 19.30
N LEU A 70 10.23 -9.92 18.38
CA LEU A 70 10.29 -10.37 16.99
C LEU A 70 11.37 -11.45 16.79
N ASP A 71 11.08 -12.66 17.27
CA ASP A 71 11.86 -13.87 17.01
C ASP A 71 11.43 -14.56 15.70
N ASP A 72 12.02 -15.72 15.37
CA ASP A 72 11.70 -16.47 14.14
C ASP A 72 10.25 -16.98 14.11
N LEU A 73 9.69 -17.33 15.26
CA LEU A 73 8.28 -17.75 15.37
C LEU A 73 7.36 -16.58 15.05
N ALA A 74 7.61 -15.43 15.66
CA ALA A 74 6.85 -14.21 15.41
C ALA A 74 6.99 -13.76 13.96
N ALA A 75 8.20 -13.75 13.43
CA ALA A 75 8.45 -13.40 12.03
C ALA A 75 7.69 -14.32 11.06
N SER A 76 7.72 -15.64 11.29
CA SER A 76 7.00 -16.63 10.49
C SER A 76 5.47 -16.49 10.58
N ALA A 77 4.95 -16.23 11.77
CA ALA A 77 3.53 -15.97 11.97
C ALA A 77 3.06 -14.69 11.26
N LEU A 78 3.83 -13.59 11.35
CA LEU A 78 3.53 -12.35 10.63
C LEU A 78 3.59 -12.55 9.12
N ASN A 79 4.61 -13.26 8.63
CA ASN A 79 4.75 -13.56 7.20
C ASN A 79 3.53 -14.30 6.64
N SER A 80 3.08 -15.35 7.35
CA SER A 80 2.02 -16.23 6.87
C SER A 80 0.61 -15.72 7.12
N ARG A 81 0.36 -14.94 8.18
CA ARG A 81 -1.01 -14.52 8.56
C ARG A 81 -1.35 -13.08 8.22
N LEU A 82 -0.34 -12.22 8.07
CA LEU A 82 -0.55 -10.79 7.85
C LEU A 82 0.03 -10.36 6.51
N MET A 83 1.33 -10.57 6.31
CA MET A 83 2.07 -10.08 5.14
C MET A 83 1.57 -10.70 3.83
N ALA A 84 1.29 -12.01 3.82
CA ALA A 84 0.79 -12.72 2.63
C ALA A 84 -0.65 -12.38 2.23
N PHE A 85 -1.40 -11.68 3.08
CA PHE A 85 -2.79 -11.29 2.86
C PHE A 85 -2.96 -9.76 2.97
N ALA A 86 -1.92 -9.00 2.63
CA ALA A 86 -1.92 -7.55 2.76
C ALA A 86 -3.00 -6.88 1.89
N SER A 87 -3.71 -5.91 2.48
CA SER A 87 -4.74 -5.11 1.80
C SER A 87 -4.49 -3.61 2.00
N LEU A 88 -3.69 -3.02 1.09
CA LEU A 88 -3.19 -1.64 1.18
C LEU A 88 -2.34 -1.31 2.42
N THR A 89 -2.06 -2.27 3.29
CA THR A 89 -1.31 -2.10 4.53
C THR A 89 -0.36 -3.27 4.76
N GLY A 90 0.73 -3.03 5.48
CA GLY A 90 1.69 -4.06 5.89
C GLY A 90 2.25 -3.80 7.29
N PRO A 91 2.85 -4.82 7.94
CA PRO A 91 3.41 -4.65 9.27
C PRO A 91 4.74 -3.90 9.27
N VAL A 92 4.88 -2.97 10.21
CA VAL A 92 6.15 -2.33 10.58
C VAL A 92 6.38 -2.54 12.07
N TYR A 93 7.55 -3.09 12.41
CA TYR A 93 7.96 -3.33 13.79
C TYR A 93 9.02 -2.32 14.22
N ASP A 94 8.76 -1.60 15.30
CA ASP A 94 9.73 -0.74 15.97
C ASP A 94 10.40 -1.52 17.12
N PRO A 95 11.70 -1.85 17.02
CA PRO A 95 12.42 -2.58 18.05
C PRO A 95 12.65 -1.77 19.33
N THR A 96 12.60 -0.43 19.26
CA THR A 96 12.85 0.45 20.41
C THR A 96 11.65 0.46 21.35
N THR A 97 10.45 0.56 20.79
CA THR A 97 9.18 0.54 21.54
C THR A 97 8.53 -0.85 21.58
N ARG A 98 9.12 -1.83 20.89
CA ARG A 98 8.59 -3.20 20.73
C ARG A 98 7.15 -3.21 20.22
N THR A 99 6.84 -2.24 19.35
CA THR A 99 5.49 -2.01 18.83
C THR A 99 5.41 -2.48 17.39
N LEU A 100 4.42 -3.32 17.11
CA LEU A 100 4.03 -3.71 15.76
C LEU A 100 2.86 -2.83 15.34
N SER A 101 2.98 -2.17 14.19
CA SER A 101 1.91 -1.37 13.60
C SER A 101 1.57 -1.87 12.20
N LEU A 102 0.33 -1.62 11.78
CA LEU A 102 -0.06 -1.67 10.37
C LEU A 102 0.23 -0.30 9.76
N SER A 103 0.89 -0.27 8.61
CA SER A 103 1.38 0.97 7.99
C SER A 103 1.11 1.03 6.50
N SER A 104 0.89 2.26 6.03
CA SER A 104 0.77 2.63 4.62
C SER A 104 1.49 3.96 4.40
N LEU A 105 2.19 4.11 3.28
CA LEU A 105 2.96 5.31 2.96
C LEU A 105 2.80 5.72 1.49
N MET A 106 2.49 7.00 1.26
CA MET A 106 2.29 7.53 -0.09
C MET A 106 3.04 8.84 -0.29
N ALA A 107 3.66 8.97 -1.47
CA ALA A 107 4.16 10.23 -2.00
C ALA A 107 3.05 10.94 -2.78
N ILE A 108 2.59 12.09 -2.28
CA ILE A 108 1.49 12.86 -2.86
C ILE A 108 2.04 14.15 -3.47
N HIS A 109 1.74 14.33 -4.76
CA HIS A 109 2.09 15.50 -5.56
C HIS A 109 0.82 16.27 -5.92
N GLU A 110 0.92 17.50 -6.43
CA GLU A 110 -0.25 18.30 -6.80
C GLU A 110 -1.12 17.58 -7.84
N ASP A 111 -0.48 16.94 -8.83
CA ASP A 111 -1.17 16.19 -9.89
C ASP A 111 -1.89 14.93 -9.40
N THR A 112 -1.47 14.36 -8.25
CA THR A 112 -2.07 13.15 -7.68
C THR A 112 -2.96 13.40 -6.48
N ARG A 113 -2.98 14.63 -5.94
CA ARG A 113 -3.76 15.00 -4.75
C ARG A 113 -5.26 14.76 -4.88
N ARG A 114 -5.79 14.72 -6.10
CA ARG A 114 -7.23 14.51 -6.33
C ARG A 114 -7.71 13.11 -5.93
N TRP A 115 -6.83 12.11 -5.93
CA TRP A 115 -7.22 10.71 -5.72
C TRP A 115 -6.41 9.98 -4.66
N MET A 116 -5.15 10.36 -4.43
CA MET A 116 -4.29 9.68 -3.44
C MET A 116 -4.78 9.79 -2.00
N PRO A 117 -5.24 10.96 -1.48
CA PRO A 117 -5.78 11.05 -0.13
C PRO A 117 -6.97 10.11 0.09
N ARG A 118 -7.82 9.91 -0.91
CA ARG A 118 -8.97 8.99 -0.85
C ARG A 118 -8.53 7.53 -0.79
N LEU A 119 -7.47 7.17 -1.51
CA LEU A 119 -6.92 5.82 -1.43
C LEU A 119 -6.26 5.59 -0.06
N LEU A 120 -5.54 6.59 0.45
CA LEU A 120 -4.90 6.55 1.76
C LEU A 120 -5.93 6.49 2.89
N SER A 121 -7.07 7.19 2.78
CA SER A 121 -8.15 7.10 3.76
C SER A 121 -8.78 5.70 3.77
N ILE A 122 -8.91 5.03 2.63
CA ILE A 122 -9.37 3.64 2.60
C ILE A 122 -8.34 2.72 3.27
N ALA A 123 -7.04 2.93 3.03
CA ALA A 123 -5.99 2.19 3.75
C ALA A 123 -6.10 2.41 5.27
N ALA A 124 -6.34 3.65 5.72
CA ALA A 124 -6.57 3.98 7.13
C ALA A 124 -7.77 3.21 7.73
N LEU A 125 -8.89 3.13 7.01
CA LEU A 125 -10.07 2.37 7.43
C LEU A 125 -9.81 0.86 7.49
N LEU A 126 -9.05 0.32 6.51
CA LEU A 126 -8.65 -1.08 6.53
C LEU A 126 -7.76 -1.38 7.74
N GLN A 127 -6.81 -0.50 8.07
CA GLN A 127 -5.98 -0.67 9.27
C GLN A 127 -6.82 -0.71 10.55
N ILE A 128 -7.82 0.16 10.72
CA ILE A 128 -8.73 0.13 11.90
C ILE A 128 -9.45 -1.21 11.99
N ASN A 129 -10.01 -1.70 10.88
CA ASN A 129 -10.71 -2.97 10.85
C ASN A 129 -9.78 -4.17 11.09
N GLU A 130 -8.58 -4.16 10.51
CA GLU A 130 -7.61 -5.24 10.65
C GLU A 130 -7.06 -5.31 12.07
N THR A 131 -6.75 -4.18 12.71
CA THR A 131 -6.30 -4.21 14.11
C THR A 131 -7.39 -4.76 15.03
N ARG A 132 -8.64 -4.33 14.88
CA ARG A 132 -9.79 -4.89 15.61
C ARG A 132 -9.92 -6.42 15.43
N ARG A 133 -9.78 -6.89 14.19
CA ARG A 133 -10.00 -8.31 13.85
C ARG A 133 -8.83 -9.20 14.26
N LEU A 134 -7.60 -8.73 14.07
CA LEU A 134 -6.39 -9.56 14.17
C LEU A 134 -5.69 -9.45 15.52
N SER A 135 -5.82 -8.33 16.24
CA SER A 135 -5.04 -8.13 17.46
C SER A 135 -5.29 -9.20 18.55
N PRO A 136 -6.51 -9.71 18.80
CA PRO A 136 -6.70 -10.72 19.86
C PRO A 136 -6.01 -12.06 19.55
N GLU A 137 -6.11 -12.51 18.30
CA GLU A 137 -5.49 -13.77 17.86
C GLU A 137 -3.96 -13.64 17.87
N LEU A 138 -3.43 -12.54 17.30
CA LEU A 138 -2.00 -12.33 17.20
C LEU A 138 -1.36 -12.07 18.58
N ALA A 139 -2.01 -11.33 19.47
CA ALA A 139 -1.54 -11.13 20.84
C ALA A 139 -1.37 -12.47 21.57
N THR A 140 -2.37 -13.35 21.44
CA THR A 140 -2.34 -14.70 22.05
C THR A 140 -1.23 -15.56 21.43
N LEU A 141 -1.15 -15.60 20.10
CA LEU A 141 -0.17 -16.41 19.38
C LEU A 141 1.27 -15.98 19.68
N LEU A 142 1.51 -14.67 19.73
CA LEU A 142 2.83 -14.07 19.82
C LEU A 142 3.24 -13.71 21.24
N GLN A 143 2.37 -14.01 22.23
CA GLN A 143 2.57 -13.64 23.64
C GLN A 143 2.88 -12.15 23.81
N ALA A 144 2.18 -11.32 23.03
CA ALA A 144 2.30 -9.87 23.03
C ALA A 144 1.04 -9.24 23.65
N GLU A 145 1.08 -7.94 23.89
CA GLU A 145 -0.09 -7.19 24.34
C GLU A 145 -0.78 -6.50 23.16
N ILE A 146 -2.10 -6.42 23.20
CA ILE A 146 -2.86 -5.56 22.28
C ILE A 146 -2.45 -4.10 22.55
N ALA A 147 -2.11 -3.35 21.51
CA ALA A 147 -1.74 -1.93 21.61
C ALA A 147 -2.96 -1.01 21.81
N ALA A 148 -3.81 -1.35 22.79
CA ALA A 148 -5.01 -0.59 23.08
C ALA A 148 -4.68 0.67 23.92
N SER A 149 -5.18 1.82 23.50
CA SER A 149 -4.95 3.13 24.11
C SER A 149 -6.12 4.08 23.83
N GLY A 150 -6.00 5.30 24.34
CA GLY A 150 -6.90 6.39 24.05
C GLY A 150 -6.25 7.73 24.39
N PRO A 151 -6.92 8.87 24.12
CA PRO A 151 -6.39 10.17 24.47
C PRO A 151 -6.06 10.23 25.98
N PRO A 152 -4.92 10.83 26.41
CA PRO A 152 -4.46 10.78 27.80
C PRO A 152 -5.49 11.24 28.85
N GLN A 153 -6.39 12.15 28.47
CA GLN A 153 -7.40 12.72 29.36
C GLN A 153 -8.72 11.93 29.37
N ARG A 154 -8.94 11.00 28.43
CA ARG A 154 -10.22 10.28 28.27
C ARG A 154 -10.10 8.77 28.45
N GLY A 155 -8.90 8.20 28.33
CA GLY A 155 -8.73 6.76 28.27
C GLY A 155 -9.33 6.19 26.98
N GLN A 156 -9.65 4.90 26.98
CA GLN A 156 -10.14 4.22 25.77
C GLN A 156 -11.54 4.68 25.38
N ARG A 157 -11.81 4.68 24.07
CA ARG A 157 -13.11 5.02 23.50
C ARG A 157 -14.14 3.94 23.87
N PRO A 158 -15.27 4.29 24.54
CA PRO A 158 -16.24 3.30 24.99
C PRO A 158 -17.09 2.73 23.83
N GLU A 159 -17.45 3.60 22.88
CA GLU A 159 -18.20 3.23 21.68
C GLU A 159 -17.37 3.60 20.45
N PRO A 160 -17.08 2.63 19.56
CA PRO A 160 -16.31 2.90 18.36
C PRO A 160 -16.93 3.98 17.49
N ASP A 161 -16.08 4.72 16.79
CA ASP A 161 -16.45 5.68 15.77
C ASP A 161 -17.21 5.00 14.61
N GLU A 162 -18.10 5.74 13.95
CA GLU A 162 -18.79 5.25 12.75
C GLU A 162 -17.80 4.83 11.65
N MET A 163 -16.62 5.44 11.59
CA MET A 163 -15.56 5.06 10.65
C MET A 163 -15.05 3.64 10.88
N ALA A 164 -15.06 3.12 12.11
CA ALA A 164 -14.69 1.74 12.40
C ALA A 164 -15.69 0.73 11.80
N GLU A 165 -16.90 1.19 11.46
CA GLU A 165 -17.96 0.37 10.87
C GLU A 165 -18.01 0.44 9.33
N VAL A 166 -17.21 1.31 8.70
CA VAL A 166 -17.22 1.46 7.23
C VAL A 166 -16.82 0.16 6.53
N VAL A 167 -15.84 -0.56 7.07
CA VAL A 167 -15.39 -1.81 6.46
C VAL A 167 -16.50 -2.88 6.46
N PRO A 168 -17.07 -3.28 7.62
CA PRO A 168 -18.14 -4.28 7.64
C PRO A 168 -19.45 -3.83 6.98
N ARG A 169 -19.78 -2.52 7.01
CA ARG A 169 -21.07 -2.02 6.48
C ARG A 169 -21.06 -1.62 5.01
N LEU A 170 -19.89 -1.28 4.46
CA LEU A 170 -19.77 -0.79 3.08
C LEU A 170 -18.78 -1.61 2.24
N LEU A 171 -17.52 -1.74 2.68
CA LEU A 171 -16.49 -2.43 1.88
C LEU A 171 -16.79 -3.92 1.69
N ALA A 172 -17.09 -4.65 2.77
CA ALA A 172 -17.36 -6.08 2.69
C ALA A 172 -18.60 -6.41 1.81
N PRO A 173 -19.75 -5.70 1.93
CA PRO A 173 -20.87 -5.88 1.01
C PRO A 173 -20.53 -5.56 -0.45
N LEU A 174 -19.71 -4.54 -0.72
CA LEU A 174 -19.22 -4.24 -2.07
C LEU A 174 -18.29 -5.33 -2.60
N GLY A 175 -17.56 -6.01 -1.73
CA GLY A 175 -16.76 -7.20 -2.04
C GLY A 175 -17.58 -8.40 -2.48
N CYS A 176 -18.85 -8.50 -2.10
CA CYS A 176 -19.74 -9.56 -2.57
C CYS A 176 -20.26 -9.32 -4.00
N GLN A 177 -20.06 -8.12 -4.55
CA GLN A 177 -20.40 -7.80 -5.94
C GLN A 177 -19.27 -8.22 -6.89
N PRO A 178 -19.50 -8.34 -8.21
CA PRO A 178 -18.43 -8.54 -9.18
C PRO A 178 -17.31 -7.50 -9.05
N SER A 179 -16.09 -7.85 -9.45
CA SER A 179 -14.98 -6.90 -9.45
C SER A 179 -15.34 -5.67 -10.30
N ARG A 180 -14.94 -4.48 -9.83
CA ARG A 180 -15.17 -3.23 -10.57
C ARG A 180 -14.16 -3.02 -11.70
N TRP A 181 -12.99 -3.64 -11.63
CA TRP A 181 -12.03 -3.65 -12.73
C TRP A 181 -12.53 -4.58 -13.82
N GLN A 182 -12.87 -4.01 -14.97
CA GLN A 182 -13.45 -4.75 -16.11
C GLN A 182 -12.38 -5.08 -17.15
N ASP A 183 -12.65 -6.08 -17.98
CA ASP A 183 -11.74 -6.58 -19.02
C ASP A 183 -11.26 -5.48 -19.97
N ALA A 184 -12.14 -4.54 -20.32
CA ALA A 184 -11.80 -3.40 -21.17
C ALA A 184 -10.71 -2.51 -20.56
N GLU A 185 -10.62 -2.39 -19.23
CA GLU A 185 -9.59 -1.59 -18.56
C GLU A 185 -8.23 -2.30 -18.58
N PHE A 186 -8.20 -3.62 -18.45
CA PHE A 186 -6.99 -4.43 -18.61
C PHE A 186 -6.47 -4.37 -20.04
N ALA A 187 -7.36 -4.54 -21.03
CA ALA A 187 -7.02 -4.45 -22.45
C ALA A 187 -6.47 -3.06 -22.82
N ASP A 188 -7.13 -1.98 -22.38
CA ASP A 188 -6.68 -0.62 -22.62
C ASP A 188 -5.33 -0.33 -21.97
N THR A 189 -5.12 -0.84 -20.75
CA THR A 189 -3.84 -0.71 -20.04
C THR A 189 -2.73 -1.42 -20.80
N LEU A 190 -2.97 -2.67 -21.22
CA LEU A 190 -2.02 -3.49 -21.97
C LEU A 190 -1.58 -2.81 -23.26
N GLU A 191 -2.54 -2.39 -24.08
CA GLU A 191 -2.29 -1.77 -25.40
C GLU A 191 -1.52 -0.45 -25.29
N ARG A 192 -1.90 0.40 -24.32
CA ARG A 192 -1.35 1.77 -24.23
C ARG A 192 -0.02 1.88 -23.49
N TYR A 193 0.23 1.02 -22.51
CA TYR A 193 1.32 1.25 -21.56
C TYR A 193 2.32 0.09 -21.44
N LEU A 194 1.87 -1.16 -21.62
CA LEU A 194 2.67 -2.33 -21.26
C LEU A 194 3.46 -2.93 -22.43
N GLN A 195 3.11 -2.58 -23.68
CA GLN A 195 3.83 -3.02 -24.90
C GLN A 195 5.03 -2.12 -25.26
N GLN A 196 5.49 -1.34 -24.29
CA GLN A 196 6.67 -0.52 -24.37
C GLN A 196 7.41 -0.65 -23.05
N PRO A 197 8.71 -0.35 -23.03
CA PRO A 197 9.40 -0.48 -21.78
C PRO A 197 8.89 0.53 -20.71
N PRO A 198 9.19 0.31 -19.42
CA PRO A 198 10.19 -0.62 -18.91
C PRO A 198 9.80 -2.10 -18.88
N ALA A 199 8.59 -2.45 -19.33
CA ALA A 199 8.23 -3.85 -19.53
C ALA A 199 9.17 -4.53 -20.55
N LEU A 200 9.71 -5.69 -20.16
CA LEU A 200 10.45 -6.59 -21.05
C LEU A 200 9.49 -7.48 -21.84
N LEU A 201 8.43 -7.92 -21.16
CA LEU A 201 7.36 -8.74 -21.70
C LEU A 201 6.09 -8.40 -20.94
N ALA A 202 4.96 -8.30 -21.64
CA ALA A 202 3.65 -8.17 -21.02
C ALA A 202 2.63 -9.00 -21.77
N THR A 203 1.83 -9.76 -21.02
CA THR A 203 0.70 -10.54 -21.51
C THR A 203 -0.54 -10.19 -20.70
N GLY A 204 -1.72 -10.28 -21.31
CA GLY A 204 -2.98 -10.05 -20.61
C GLY A 204 -4.10 -10.84 -21.23
N GLU A 205 -5.03 -11.25 -20.39
CA GLU A 205 -6.26 -11.97 -20.74
C GLU A 205 -7.37 -11.40 -19.87
N ASP A 206 -8.56 -11.20 -20.43
CA ASP A 206 -9.80 -10.72 -19.81
C ASP A 206 -9.62 -10.01 -18.44
N ASN A 207 -9.50 -10.78 -17.36
CA ASN A 207 -9.50 -10.32 -15.97
C ASN A 207 -8.12 -9.93 -15.38
N GLY A 208 -7.06 -9.85 -16.17
CA GLY A 208 -5.74 -9.57 -15.64
C GLY A 208 -4.62 -9.37 -16.67
N PHE A 209 -3.47 -8.96 -16.16
CA PHE A 209 -2.22 -8.96 -16.94
C PHE A 209 -1.03 -9.39 -16.09
N THR A 210 0.02 -9.81 -16.78
CA THR A 210 1.33 -10.13 -16.23
C THR A 210 2.39 -9.33 -16.97
N VAL A 211 3.38 -8.81 -16.24
CA VAL A 211 4.48 -8.01 -16.78
C VAL A 211 5.80 -8.42 -16.17
N GLU A 212 6.83 -8.56 -17.01
CA GLU A 212 8.20 -8.75 -16.57
C GLU A 212 8.98 -7.44 -16.61
N PHE A 213 9.72 -7.16 -15.54
CA PHE A 213 10.65 -6.04 -15.44
C PHE A 213 12.08 -6.51 -15.20
N PRO A 214 13.10 -5.75 -15.64
CA PRO A 214 14.50 -6.10 -15.40
C PRO A 214 14.81 -6.20 -13.90
N TYR A 215 15.53 -7.25 -13.51
CA TYR A 215 15.93 -7.50 -12.12
C TYR A 215 17.24 -8.30 -12.06
N GLY A 216 18.36 -7.58 -12.08
CA GLY A 216 19.69 -8.21 -12.20
C GLY A 216 19.84 -8.97 -13.52
N ASP A 217 20.25 -10.23 -13.44
CA ASP A 217 20.32 -11.18 -14.56
C ASP A 217 19.00 -11.93 -14.82
N GLN A 218 17.96 -11.64 -14.05
CA GLN A 218 16.65 -12.25 -14.10
C GLN A 218 15.57 -11.17 -14.31
N THR A 219 14.31 -11.58 -14.25
CA THR A 219 13.16 -10.67 -14.28
C THR A 219 12.39 -10.74 -12.96
N SER A 220 11.76 -9.63 -12.60
CA SER A 220 10.70 -9.62 -11.60
C SER A 220 9.35 -9.69 -12.31
N LEU A 221 8.38 -10.37 -11.70
CA LEU A 221 7.08 -10.63 -12.29
C LEU A 221 6.01 -9.81 -11.56
N PHE A 222 5.33 -8.91 -12.26
CA PHE A 222 4.19 -8.16 -11.76
C PHE A 222 2.89 -8.72 -12.32
N GLN A 223 1.87 -8.89 -11.49
CA GLN A 223 0.56 -9.40 -11.87
C GLN A 223 -0.53 -8.54 -11.24
N ALA A 224 -1.53 -8.22 -12.04
CA ALA A 224 -2.77 -7.56 -11.60
C ALA A 224 -3.95 -8.43 -12.04
N MET A 225 -4.79 -8.87 -11.10
CA MET A 225 -5.82 -9.87 -11.30
C MET A 225 -7.14 -9.45 -10.62
N ALA A 226 -8.24 -9.44 -11.37
CA ALA A 226 -9.58 -9.09 -10.88
C ALA A 226 -10.40 -10.32 -10.43
N ASP A 227 -9.87 -11.53 -10.59
CA ASP A 227 -10.54 -12.81 -10.31
C ASP A 227 -10.02 -13.53 -9.05
N GLN A 228 -9.07 -12.93 -8.34
CA GLN A 228 -8.53 -13.44 -7.08
C GLN A 228 -9.17 -12.68 -5.91
N PRO A 229 -10.28 -13.17 -5.33
CA PRO A 229 -10.92 -12.50 -4.21
C PRO A 229 -10.06 -12.54 -2.95
N HIS A 230 -10.07 -11.45 -2.19
CA HIS A 230 -9.45 -11.41 -0.88
C HIS A 230 -10.29 -12.19 0.14
N PRO A 231 -9.69 -13.05 0.99
CA PRO A 231 -10.44 -13.86 1.95
C PRO A 231 -11.35 -13.07 2.89
N ALA A 232 -10.96 -11.85 3.26
CA ALA A 232 -11.74 -10.99 4.16
C ALA A 232 -12.59 -9.92 3.44
N TYR A 233 -12.26 -9.56 2.20
CA TYR A 233 -12.86 -8.39 1.53
C TYR A 233 -13.55 -8.72 0.20
N GLY A 234 -13.58 -9.99 -0.21
CA GLY A 234 -14.26 -10.44 -1.42
C GLY A 234 -13.57 -9.96 -2.69
N ASN A 235 -14.36 -9.62 -3.70
CA ASN A 235 -13.88 -9.23 -5.02
C ASN A 235 -13.28 -7.81 -5.02
N GLY A 236 -12.28 -7.63 -5.88
CA GLY A 236 -11.54 -6.39 -6.07
C GLY A 236 -10.41 -6.63 -7.06
N LEU A 237 -9.29 -5.95 -6.87
CA LEU A 237 -8.06 -6.14 -7.65
C LEU A 237 -6.94 -6.64 -6.75
N PHE A 238 -6.49 -7.85 -7.01
CA PHE A 238 -5.30 -8.44 -6.39
C PHE A 238 -4.05 -8.06 -7.18
N VAL A 239 -3.01 -7.66 -6.47
CA VAL A 239 -1.73 -7.24 -7.03
C VAL A 239 -0.62 -8.03 -6.38
N LEU A 240 0.23 -8.65 -7.21
CA LEU A 240 1.37 -9.44 -6.78
C LEU A 240 2.60 -9.05 -7.58
N GLN A 241 3.72 -8.81 -6.90
CA GLN A 241 5.01 -8.62 -7.55
C GLN A 241 6.05 -9.56 -6.96
N SER A 242 6.56 -10.50 -7.76
CA SER A 242 7.51 -11.53 -7.36
C SER A 242 8.94 -11.17 -7.75
N PHE A 243 9.89 -11.41 -6.85
CA PHE A 243 11.32 -11.16 -7.02
C PHE A 243 12.14 -12.43 -6.71
N PRO A 244 12.95 -12.91 -7.67
CA PRO A 244 13.86 -14.03 -7.45
C PRO A 244 14.93 -13.72 -6.39
N VAL A 245 14.91 -14.44 -5.28
CA VAL A 245 15.91 -14.32 -4.20
C VAL A 245 16.35 -15.70 -3.69
N GLY A 246 16.35 -16.69 -4.59
CA GLY A 246 16.41 -18.12 -4.28
C GLY A 246 17.67 -18.65 -3.58
N HIS A 247 18.61 -17.77 -3.20
CA HIS A 247 19.76 -18.12 -2.38
C HIS A 247 19.49 -17.99 -0.87
N LEU A 248 18.36 -17.39 -0.46
CA LEU A 248 18.02 -17.17 0.94
C LEU A 248 17.34 -18.39 1.56
N SER A 249 17.68 -18.69 2.82
CA SER A 249 16.86 -19.57 3.66
C SER A 249 15.49 -18.94 3.94
N ASN A 250 14.56 -19.73 4.48
CA ASN A 250 13.22 -19.25 4.81
C ASN A 250 13.25 -18.09 5.81
N ASP A 251 14.06 -18.20 6.87
CA ASP A 251 14.12 -17.19 7.92
C ASP A 251 14.81 -15.90 7.43
N GLU A 252 15.87 -16.03 6.63
CA GLU A 252 16.52 -14.89 5.97
C GLU A 252 15.57 -14.16 5.02
N GLY A 253 14.80 -14.90 4.23
CA GLY A 253 13.81 -14.34 3.30
C GLY A 253 12.69 -13.59 4.03
N ILE A 254 12.18 -14.15 5.13
CA ILE A 254 11.16 -13.51 5.96
C ILE A 254 11.70 -12.24 6.62
N ARG A 255 12.93 -12.29 7.17
CA ARG A 255 13.57 -11.11 7.76
C ARG A 255 13.82 -10.02 6.71
N LEU A 256 14.20 -10.39 5.49
CA LEU A 256 14.31 -9.46 4.37
C LEU A 256 12.95 -8.80 4.05
N ALA A 257 11.88 -9.58 3.99
CA ALA A 257 10.53 -9.04 3.74
C ALA A 257 10.11 -8.03 4.82
N LEU A 258 10.30 -8.36 6.11
CA LEU A 258 10.03 -7.44 7.23
C LEU A 258 10.89 -6.16 7.15
N ALA A 259 12.16 -6.29 6.81
CA ALA A 259 13.05 -5.15 6.64
C ALA A 259 12.63 -4.24 5.48
N LEU A 260 12.17 -4.82 4.36
CA LEU A 260 11.66 -4.05 3.22
C LEU A 260 10.32 -3.37 3.54
N ASN A 261 9.45 -3.99 4.35
CA ASN A 261 8.26 -3.34 4.87
C ASN A 261 8.60 -2.11 5.71
N ALA A 262 9.56 -2.23 6.63
CA ALA A 262 10.00 -1.10 7.45
C ALA A 262 10.46 0.08 6.58
N VAL A 263 11.20 -0.19 5.50
CA VAL A 263 11.65 0.87 4.58
C VAL A 263 10.50 1.43 3.73
N GLU A 264 9.79 0.58 2.98
CA GLU A 264 8.77 1.04 2.00
C GLU A 264 7.53 1.64 2.66
N LEU A 265 7.21 1.24 3.90
CA LEU A 265 5.99 1.68 4.60
C LEU A 265 6.23 2.71 5.70
N ALA A 266 7.47 2.99 6.10
CA ALA A 266 7.77 3.96 7.16
C ALA A 266 8.89 4.96 6.86
N GLU A 267 9.71 4.74 5.83
CA GLU A 267 10.80 5.65 5.47
C GLU A 267 10.57 6.29 4.11
N ARG A 268 10.54 5.47 3.05
CA ARG A 268 10.45 5.94 1.67
C ARG A 268 9.88 4.85 0.77
N PRO A 269 8.77 5.09 0.08
CA PRO A 269 8.17 4.07 -0.74
C PRO A 269 8.98 3.86 -2.04
N PHE A 270 9.12 2.60 -2.48
CA PHE A 270 9.73 2.26 -3.77
C PHE A 270 8.75 2.36 -4.94
N GLY A 271 7.45 2.29 -4.64
CA GLY A 271 6.34 2.64 -5.53
C GLY A 271 5.23 3.27 -4.69
N TYR A 272 4.06 2.63 -4.62
CA TYR A 272 3.08 2.92 -3.56
C TYR A 272 3.31 1.99 -2.39
N GLY A 273 3.50 2.54 -1.19
CA GLY A 273 3.57 1.81 0.08
C GLY A 273 2.18 1.37 0.54
N LEU A 274 1.44 0.70 -0.34
CA LEU A 274 0.09 0.19 -0.12
C LEU A 274 0.10 -1.33 -0.27
N GLY A 275 0.65 -2.04 0.71
CA GLY A 275 0.78 -3.50 0.66
C GLY A 275 1.86 -3.98 1.62
N SER A 276 2.30 -5.22 1.44
CA SER A 276 3.37 -5.81 2.23
C SER A 276 4.27 -6.69 1.39
N TYR A 277 5.55 -6.67 1.68
CA TYR A 277 6.44 -7.77 1.34
C TYR A 277 6.11 -9.02 2.15
N CYS A 278 6.19 -10.19 1.53
CA CYS A 278 6.23 -11.49 2.19
C CYS A 278 7.23 -12.41 1.47
N TYR A 279 7.68 -13.47 2.15
CA TYR A 279 8.56 -14.47 1.56
C TYR A 279 7.84 -15.81 1.47
N GLN A 280 7.78 -16.37 0.27
CA GLN A 280 7.14 -17.66 0.03
C GLN A 280 7.72 -18.34 -1.21
N ARG A 281 7.97 -19.65 -1.12
CA ARG A 281 8.47 -20.49 -2.23
C ARG A 281 9.75 -19.92 -2.87
N ASN A 282 10.69 -19.50 -2.03
CA ASN A 282 11.99 -18.93 -2.45
C ASN A 282 11.91 -17.64 -3.27
N LEU A 283 10.77 -16.95 -3.19
CA LEU A 283 10.53 -15.67 -3.81
C LEU A 283 10.12 -14.67 -2.75
N LEU A 284 10.60 -13.45 -2.92
CA LEU A 284 10.09 -12.29 -2.22
C LEU A 284 8.91 -11.76 -3.03
N HIS A 285 7.77 -11.53 -2.38
CA HIS A 285 6.56 -11.01 -3.00
C HIS A 285 6.22 -9.66 -2.39
N PHE A 286 5.86 -8.66 -3.18
CA PHE A 286 5.04 -7.56 -2.73
C PHE A 286 3.57 -7.87 -3.03
N VAL A 287 2.76 -7.95 -1.99
CA VAL A 287 1.35 -8.32 -2.05
C VAL A 287 0.50 -7.11 -1.70
N SER A 288 -0.56 -6.88 -2.49
CA SER A 288 -1.58 -5.90 -2.15
C SER A 288 -2.94 -6.32 -2.70
N PHE A 289 -3.99 -5.81 -2.08
CA PHE A 289 -5.36 -5.96 -2.53
C PHE A 289 -6.07 -4.62 -2.47
N PHE A 290 -6.75 -4.29 -3.58
CA PHE A 290 -7.53 -3.07 -3.77
C PHE A 290 -9.02 -3.46 -3.77
N PRO A 291 -9.77 -3.22 -2.68
CA PRO A 291 -11.19 -3.53 -2.63
C PRO A 291 -11.99 -2.77 -3.69
N ASN A 292 -13.15 -3.27 -4.10
CA ASN A 292 -14.05 -2.60 -5.06
C ASN A 292 -14.30 -1.10 -4.78
N LEU A 293 -14.28 -0.66 -3.52
CA LEU A 293 -14.45 0.76 -3.17
C LEU A 293 -13.33 1.66 -3.69
N THR A 294 -12.11 1.14 -3.88
CA THR A 294 -10.94 1.91 -4.34
C THR A 294 -10.87 2.04 -5.85
N HIS A 295 -11.76 1.37 -6.60
CA HIS A 295 -11.77 1.44 -8.05
C HIS A 295 -11.93 2.89 -8.52
N SER A 296 -10.97 3.31 -9.35
CA SER A 296 -10.99 4.57 -10.08
C SER A 296 -10.37 4.34 -11.45
N PRO A 297 -10.97 4.87 -12.53
CA PRO A 297 -10.36 4.80 -13.86
C PRO A 297 -8.93 5.34 -13.86
N GLY A 298 -8.02 4.60 -14.48
CA GLY A 298 -6.60 4.98 -14.57
C GLY A 298 -5.75 4.55 -13.38
N LEU A 299 -6.32 3.88 -12.37
CA LEU A 299 -5.53 3.30 -11.28
C LEU A 299 -4.65 2.15 -11.78
N LEU A 300 -5.12 1.30 -12.70
CA LEU A 300 -4.33 0.18 -13.24
C LEU A 300 -2.98 0.61 -13.86
N PRO A 301 -2.93 1.60 -14.77
CA PRO A 301 -1.66 2.15 -15.26
C PRO A 301 -0.76 2.70 -14.14
N ASN A 302 -1.32 3.37 -13.14
CA ASN A 302 -0.54 3.88 -12.01
C ASN A 302 0.10 2.75 -11.18
N LEU A 303 -0.61 1.64 -10.98
CA LEU A 303 -0.08 0.46 -10.31
C LEU A 303 1.04 -0.21 -11.12
N TYR A 304 0.91 -0.26 -12.44
CA TYR A 304 1.98 -0.70 -13.33
C TYR A 304 3.25 0.15 -13.18
N PHE A 305 3.14 1.48 -13.23
CA PHE A 305 4.31 2.36 -13.07
C PHE A 305 4.91 2.28 -11.67
N ALA A 306 4.08 2.15 -10.62
CA ALA A 306 4.55 1.91 -9.26
C ALA A 306 5.31 0.58 -9.14
N ALA A 307 4.85 -0.48 -9.81
CA ALA A 307 5.54 -1.77 -9.85
C ALA A 307 6.88 -1.69 -10.60
N ALA A 308 6.93 -0.94 -11.70
CA ALA A 308 8.19 -0.69 -12.42
C ALA A 308 9.21 0.05 -11.53
N GLN A 309 8.78 1.11 -10.83
CA GLN A 309 9.64 1.83 -9.89
C GLN A 309 10.16 0.92 -8.77
N ARG A 310 9.29 0.06 -8.22
CA ARG A 310 9.69 -0.94 -7.21
C ARG A 310 10.70 -1.93 -7.76
N ALA A 311 10.49 -2.44 -8.98
CA ALA A 311 11.42 -3.37 -9.60
C ALA A 311 12.81 -2.76 -9.79
N ARG A 312 12.88 -1.52 -10.28
CA ARG A 312 14.14 -0.78 -10.37
C ARG A 312 14.80 -0.59 -9.02
N ALA A 313 14.05 -0.14 -8.01
CA ALA A 313 14.58 0.11 -6.67
C ALA A 313 15.15 -1.17 -6.04
N LEU A 314 14.46 -2.31 -6.18
CA LEU A 314 14.95 -3.59 -5.66
C LEU A 314 16.09 -4.17 -6.50
N SER A 315 16.13 -3.93 -7.81
CA SER A 315 17.30 -4.29 -8.64
C SER A 315 18.55 -3.54 -8.16
N ILE A 316 18.46 -2.24 -7.88
CA ILE A 316 19.56 -1.46 -7.31
C ILE A 316 19.94 -2.00 -5.93
N ARG A 317 18.94 -2.19 -5.06
CA ARG A 317 19.19 -2.54 -3.65
C ARG A 317 19.72 -3.95 -3.46
N LEU A 318 19.17 -4.93 -4.17
CA LEU A 318 19.43 -6.36 -3.94
C LEU A 318 20.40 -6.94 -4.97
N MET A 319 20.38 -6.44 -6.20
CA MET A 319 21.24 -6.92 -7.29
C MET A 319 22.40 -5.97 -7.62
N GLN A 320 22.44 -4.79 -7.00
CA GLN A 320 23.44 -3.74 -7.27
C GLN A 320 23.48 -3.32 -8.74
N GLN A 321 22.34 -3.39 -9.42
CA GLN A 321 22.21 -3.08 -10.83
C GLN A 321 21.05 -2.12 -11.06
N ASP A 322 21.37 -0.93 -11.58
CA ASP A 322 20.36 0.00 -12.07
C ASP A 322 19.94 -0.35 -13.50
N TRP A 323 18.75 0.10 -13.87
CA TRP A 323 18.23 0.01 -15.22
C TRP A 323 18.98 0.98 -16.13
N THR A 324 19.58 0.44 -17.18
CA THR A 324 20.23 1.20 -18.26
C THR A 324 19.40 1.09 -19.54
N ALA A 325 19.76 1.87 -20.58
CA ALA A 325 19.21 1.63 -21.90
C ALA A 325 19.40 0.15 -22.30
N SER A 326 20.57 -0.46 -22.13
CA SER A 326 20.75 -1.87 -22.51
C SER A 326 19.91 -2.89 -21.72
N THR A 327 19.44 -2.56 -20.51
CA THR A 327 18.57 -3.48 -19.72
C THR A 327 17.10 -3.28 -19.99
N VAL A 328 16.70 -2.11 -20.51
CA VAL A 328 15.29 -1.72 -20.69
C VAL A 328 14.93 -1.56 -22.17
N ASP A 329 15.93 -1.41 -23.03
CA ASP A 329 15.77 -0.76 -24.32
C ASP A 329 16.37 -1.55 -25.48
N ASN A 330 15.51 -1.72 -26.48
CA ASN A 330 15.86 -1.77 -27.89
C ASN A 330 15.49 -0.46 -28.64
N SER A 331 14.96 0.60 -28.01
CA SER A 331 14.88 2.00 -28.53
C SER A 331 14.31 3.11 -27.59
N GLY A 332 15.16 4.02 -27.09
CA GLY A 332 14.86 5.35 -26.53
C GLY A 332 14.85 5.56 -24.99
N PRO A 333 15.17 6.78 -24.49
CA PRO A 333 15.15 7.12 -23.06
C PRO A 333 13.73 7.32 -22.48
N TRP A 334 13.52 6.81 -21.27
CA TRP A 334 12.24 6.69 -20.53
C TRP A 334 11.70 8.00 -19.95
N TRP A 335 10.40 8.27 -20.17
CA TRP A 335 9.59 9.30 -19.51
C TRP A 335 8.19 8.76 -19.22
N VAL A 336 7.60 9.16 -18.08
CA VAL A 336 6.24 8.78 -17.63
C VAL A 336 5.18 9.43 -18.54
N PRO A 337 4.22 8.69 -19.13
CA PRO A 337 3.16 9.28 -19.94
C PRO A 337 2.11 9.99 -19.08
N LYS A 338 1.85 11.27 -19.36
CA LYS A 338 0.71 12.01 -18.79
C LYS A 338 -0.61 11.33 -19.15
N PRO A 339 -1.59 11.23 -18.24
CA PRO A 339 -2.95 10.90 -18.65
C PRO A 339 -3.46 12.02 -19.56
N LYS A 340 -3.88 11.68 -20.80
CA LYS A 340 -4.54 12.63 -21.69
C LYS A 340 -5.80 13.12 -21.00
N GLN A 341 -5.86 14.41 -20.67
CA GLN A 341 -7.09 15.06 -20.24
C GLN A 341 -8.11 14.96 -21.37
N HIS A 342 -9.17 14.17 -21.18
CA HIS A 342 -10.33 14.22 -22.06
C HIS A 342 -11.02 15.57 -21.89
N HIS A 343 -10.78 16.48 -22.83
CA HIS A 343 -11.58 17.70 -23.00
C HIS A 343 -13.00 17.30 -23.38
N CYS A 344 -13.87 17.20 -22.38
CA CYS A 344 -15.30 17.12 -22.57
C CYS A 344 -15.80 18.50 -23.01
N THR A 345 -15.80 18.76 -24.32
CA THR A 345 -16.41 19.95 -24.89
C THR A 345 -17.93 19.81 -24.83
N ARG A 346 -18.54 20.35 -23.77
CA ARG A 346 -19.97 20.66 -23.79
C ARG A 346 -20.17 21.81 -24.78
N LYS A 347 -20.84 21.55 -25.90
CA LYS A 347 -21.46 22.60 -26.71
C LYS A 347 -22.62 23.22 -25.92
N PRO A 348 -22.68 24.54 -25.73
CA PRO A 348 -23.88 25.19 -25.26
C PRO A 348 -24.94 25.24 -26.37
N SER A 349 -26.18 25.37 -25.92
CA SER A 349 -27.45 25.30 -26.66
C SER A 349 -27.57 26.32 -27.78
#